data_AF-A0A4R9J532-F1
#
_entry.id   AF-A0A4R9J532-F1
#
_cell.length_a   1.000
_cell.length_b   1.000
_cell.length_c   1.000
_cell.angle_alpha   90.00
_cell.angle_beta   90.00
_cell.angle_gamma   90.00
#
_symmetry.space_group_name_H-M   'P 1'
#
loop_
_entity.id
_entity.type
_entity.pdbx_description
1 polymer ?
#
loop_
_entity_poly.entity_id
_entity_poly.type
_entity_poly.pdbx_seq_one_letter_code
_entity_poly.pdbx_strand_id
1 'polypeptide(L)' 'MRTFLDFIHTEKANHPQFILNIQKEDPNFLQDWFQTMGYDVSTWECTKVIETFKTTSGHKTKDSGPSAIH' A
#
# COMPACT_ATOMS: atom_id res chain seq x y z
N MET A 1 21.61 -0.02 0.23
CA MET A 1 20.40 -0.05 -0.61
C MET A 1 19.25 -0.40 0.32
N ARG A 2 18.22 0.44 0.44
CA ARG A 2 17.05 0.12 1.27
C ARG A 2 16.00 -0.56 0.41
N THR A 3 15.30 -1.54 0.95
CA THR A 3 14.29 -2.34 0.26
C THR A 3 12.88 -1.99 0.75
N PHE A 4 11.86 -2.48 0.06
CA PHE A 4 10.48 -2.38 0.54
C PHE A 4 10.29 -2.98 1.96
N LEU A 5 10.98 -4.08 2.28
CA LEU A 5 10.93 -4.66 3.63
C LEU A 5 11.51 -3.73 4.68
N ASP A 6 12.59 -3.02 4.36
CA ASP A 6 13.14 -1.99 5.25
C ASP A 6 12.12 -0.89 5.50
N PHE A 7 11.37 -0.46 4.47
CA PHE A 7 10.30 0.54 4.61
C PHE A 7 9.19 0.06 5.58
N ILE A 8 8.70 -1.18 5.44
CA ILE A 8 7.68 -1.76 6.33
C ILE A 8 8.16 -1.81 7.78
N HIS A 9 9.43 -2.12 8.00
CA HIS A 9 10.00 -2.21 9.35
C HIS A 9 10.34 -0.86 9.97
N THR A 10 10.60 0.19 9.17
CA THR A 10 11.13 1.47 9.66
C THR A 10 10.07 2.55 9.83
N GLU A 11 9.00 2.58 9.04
CA GLU A 11 8.16 3.78 8.94
C GLU A 11 6.74 3.58 9.51
N LYS A 12 6.55 4.05 10.75
CA LYS A 12 5.21 4.40 11.27
C LYS A 12 4.82 5.87 11.00
N ALA A 13 5.75 6.71 10.52
CA ALA A 13 5.59 8.17 10.46
C ALA A 13 5.13 8.73 9.08
N ASN A 14 5.58 8.17 7.96
CA ASN A 14 5.16 8.61 6.61
C ASN A 14 3.87 7.97 6.07
N HIS A 15 3.08 7.37 6.96
CA HIS A 15 1.82 6.72 6.62
C HIS A 15 0.86 7.59 5.76
N PRO A 16 0.73 8.92 5.97
CA PRO A 16 -0.19 9.72 5.17
C PRO A 16 0.23 9.87 3.70
N GLN A 17 1.51 10.12 3.43
CA GLN A 17 2.01 10.26 2.05
C GLN A 17 1.98 8.91 1.32
N PHE A 18 2.35 7.83 2.02
CA PHE A 18 2.24 6.48 1.48
C PHE A 18 0.81 6.15 1.06
N ILE A 19 -0.19 6.45 1.91
CA ILE A 19 -1.61 6.26 1.60
C ILE A 19 -2.02 7.09 0.36
N LEU A 20 -1.65 8.37 0.31
CA LEU A 20 -1.96 9.24 -0.83
C LEU A 20 -1.34 8.74 -2.13
N ASN A 21 -0.12 8.21 -2.08
CA ASN A 21 0.57 7.67 -3.25
C ASN A 21 -0.05 6.35 -3.73
N ILE A 22 -0.47 5.47 -2.81
CA ILE A 22 -1.22 4.26 -3.17
C ILE A 22 -2.60 4.58 -3.77
N GLN A 23 -3.29 5.60 -3.26
CA GLN A 23 -4.61 6.01 -3.76
C GLN A 23 -4.60 6.50 -5.22
N LYS A 24 -3.43 6.83 -5.77
CA LYS A 24 -3.29 7.16 -7.20
C LYS A 24 -3.37 5.93 -8.10
N GLU A 25 -3.27 4.73 -7.53
CA GLU A 25 -3.38 3.44 -8.22
C GLU A 25 -2.39 3.25 -9.38
N ASP A 26 -1.32 4.04 -9.42
CA ASP A 26 -0.27 3.99 -10.43
C ASP A 26 1.02 3.42 -9.82
N PRO A 27 1.46 2.21 -10.24
CA PRO A 27 2.66 1.58 -9.71
C PRO A 27 3.95 2.33 -10.09
N ASN A 28 3.98 3.07 -11.21
CA ASN A 28 5.16 3.85 -11.58
C ASN A 28 5.31 5.06 -10.67
N PHE A 29 4.19 5.75 -10.40
CA PHE A 29 4.17 6.87 -9.46
C PHE A 29 4.62 6.45 -8.05
N LEU A 30 4.16 5.28 -7.58
CA LEU A 30 4.56 4.74 -6.28
C LEU A 30 6.05 4.34 -6.26
N GLN A 31 6.55 3.77 -7.35
CA GLN A 31 7.96 3.43 -7.52
C GLN A 31 8.86 4.67 -7.49
N ASP A 32 8.49 5.72 -8.23
CA ASP A 32 9.23 6.99 -8.24
C ASP A 32 9.32 7.57 -6.83
N TRP A 33 8.23 7.54 -6.07
CA TRP A 33 8.24 7.99 -4.68
C TRP A 33 9.20 7.18 -3.81
N PHE A 34 9.19 5.84 -3.91
CA PHE A 34 10.16 5.00 -3.19
C PHE A 34 11.60 5.32 -3.57
N GLN A 35 11.87 5.55 -4.85
CA GLN A 35 13.20 5.92 -5.34
C GLN A 35 13.65 7.30 -4.82
N THR A 36 12.74 8.30 -4.74
CA THR A 36 13.06 9.61 -4.13
C THR A 36 13.43 9.48 -2.65
N MET A 37 12.86 8.48 -1.98
CA MET A 37 13.15 8.12 -0.59
C MET A 37 14.41 7.23 -0.48
N GLY A 38 15.08 6.88 -1.57
CA GLY A 38 16.28 6.04 -1.59
C GLY A 38 16.01 4.56 -1.31
N TYR A 39 14.79 4.10 -1.59
CA TYR A 39 14.43 2.68 -1.62
C TYR A 39 14.55 2.16 -3.06
N ASP A 40 15.16 0.99 -3.20
CA ASP A 40 15.14 0.23 -4.42
C ASP A 40 13.95 -0.73 -4.38
N VAL A 41 12.96 -0.45 -5.22
CA VAL A 41 11.74 -1.25 -5.35
C VAL A 41 11.41 -1.43 -6.84
N SER A 42 10.85 -2.57 -7.15
CA SER A 42 10.36 -2.89 -8.49
C SER A 42 8.92 -2.40 -8.70
N THR A 43 8.55 -2.18 -9.95
CA THR A 43 7.17 -1.88 -10.36
C THR A 43 6.21 -3.01 -10.00
N TRP A 44 6.71 -4.26 -9.95
CA TRP A 44 5.93 -5.42 -9.52
C TRP A 44 5.60 -5.37 -8.02
N GLU A 45 6.56 -5.03 -7.17
CA GLU A 45 6.32 -4.81 -5.74
C GLU A 45 5.29 -3.69 -5.53
N CYS A 46 5.42 -2.58 -6.26
CA CYS A 46 4.47 -1.46 -6.18
C CYS A 46 3.05 -1.88 -6.60
N THR A 47 2.93 -2.68 -7.67
CA THR A 47 1.65 -3.26 -8.09
C THR A 47 1.03 -4.11 -6.99
N LYS A 48 1.82 -4.99 -6.36
CA LYS A 48 1.36 -5.85 -5.27
C LYS A 48 0.89 -5.04 -4.06
N VAL A 49 1.62 -3.98 -3.71
CA VAL A 49 1.24 -3.08 -2.62
C VAL A 49 -0.12 -2.42 -2.88
N ILE A 50 -0.35 -1.92 -4.10
CA ILE A 50 -1.64 -1.32 -4.49
C ILE A 50 -2.76 -2.35 -4.42
N GLU A 51 -2.55 -3.57 -4.95
CA GLU A 51 -3.52 -4.67 -4.90
C GLU A 51 -3.87 -5.07 -3.46
N THR A 52 -2.86 -5.25 -2.60
CA THR A 52 -3.05 -5.60 -1.19
C THR A 52 -3.76 -4.49 -0.42
N PHE A 53 -3.43 -3.22 -0.71
CA PHE A 53 -4.10 -2.09 -0.07
C PHE A 53 -5.58 -2.00 -0.47
N LYS A 54 -5.90 -2.20 -1.76
CA LYS A 54 -7.28 -2.24 -2.25
C LYS A 54 -8.11 -3.34 -1.61
N THR A 55 -7.55 -4.55 -1.53
CA THR A 55 -8.23 -5.70 -0.91
C THR A 55 -8.45 -5.49 0.59
N THR A 56 -7.50 -4.87 1.29
CA THR A 56 -7.62 -4.54 2.71
C THR A 56 -8.62 -3.40 2.96
N SER A 57 -8.59 -2.34 2.14
CA SER A 57 -9.54 -1.23 2.23
C SER A 57 -10.97 -1.64 1.84
N GLY A 58 -11.12 -2.52 0.85
CA GLY A 58 -12.40 -3.08 0.43
C GLY A 58 -13.01 -4.07 1.43
N HIS A 59 -12.19 -4.71 2.27
CA HIS A 59 -12.68 -5.55 3.37
C HIS A 59 -13.27 -4.74 4.54
N LYS A 60 -12.92 -3.44 4.65
CA LYS A 60 -13.39 -2.60 5.75
C LYS A 60 -14.81 -2.05 5.57
N THR A 61 -15.43 -2.24 4.41
CA THR A 61 -16.80 -1.75 4.09
C THR A 61 -17.80 -2.86 3.79
N LYS A 62 -17.45 -4.13 4.02
CA LYS A 62 -18.33 -5.28 3.72
C LYS A 62 -18.51 -6.28 4.87
N ASP A 63 -18.32 -5.86 6.12
CA ASP A 63 -18.71 -6.66 7.30
C ASP A 63 -19.59 -5.85 8.26
N SER A 64 -20.69 -5.32 7.71
CA SER A 64 -21.82 -4.81 8.49
C SER A 64 -23.12 -5.29 7.84
N GLY A 65 -23.22 -6.60 7.69
CA GLY A 65 -24.49 -7.28 7.47
C GLY A 65 -24.74 -8.20 8.67
N PRO A 66 -25.80 -8.00 9.46
CA PRO A 66 -26.08 -8.90 10.58
C PRO A 66 -26.34 -10.31 10.04
N SER A 67 -25.78 -11.30 10.74
CA SER A 67 -26.05 -12.71 10.54
C SER A 67 -27.55 -12.98 10.40
N ALA A 68 -28.00 -13.34 9.21
CA ALA A 68 -29.29 -13.98 9.03
C ALA A 68 -29.06 -15.49 9.09
N ILE A 69 -29.03 -16.02 10.32
CA ILE A 69 -29.34 -17.43 10.57
C ILE A 69 -30.86 -17.49 10.73
N HIS A 70 -31.55 -18.04 9.73
CA HIS A 70 -32.87 -18.63 9.89
C HIS A 70 -33.04 -19.79 8.92
#